data_AF-A0A6P5YYT8-F1
#
_entry.id   AF-A0A6P5YYT8-F1
#
_cell.length_a   1.000
_cell.length_b   1.000
_cell.length_c   1.000
_cell.angle_alpha   90.00
_cell.angle_beta   90.00
_cell.angle_gamma   90.00
#
_symmetry.space_group_name_H-M   'P 1'
#
loop_
_entity.id
_entity.type
_entity.pdbx_description
1 polymer ?
#
loop_
_entity_poly.entity_id
_entity_poly.type
_entity_poly.pdbx_seq_one_letter_code
_entity_poly.pdbx_strand_id
1 'polypeptide(L)'
;MKGKSKSSKRKLGLATALFLCSLSFLAGLFASTFFSQDVPIIKPRLRRLEVVHVEGEEYRDPMPIGETGESLIESIPFQVLSWKPRAYYFPNFATAEQCKHVIEMAKLNLKPSNLALRKGETEESTKGTRTSSGTFISTSEDETGTLDLIEKKIAKATSIPQSHGEAFNILRYEIGQKYDSHYDAFNPSEYGPQSSQRVASFLLYLSDVEEGGETMFPFENDMRIKGYDYRQCIGLKIKPRRGDGLLFYSLFLNGTIDPIICRHLFMEAVQ
;
A
#
# COMPACT_ATOMS: atom_id res chain seq x y z
N MET A 1 40.44 60.91 -44.30
CA MET A 1 39.70 59.71 -43.84
C MET A 1 39.87 59.54 -42.33
N LYS A 2 38.76 59.20 -41.64
CA LYS A 2 38.63 58.69 -40.25
C LYS A 2 38.93 59.64 -39.07
N GLY A 3 37.88 60.34 -38.61
CA GLY A 3 37.75 60.82 -37.23
C GLY A 3 36.81 59.90 -36.44
N LYS A 4 37.30 59.32 -35.34
CA LYS A 4 36.63 58.29 -34.52
C LYS A 4 35.54 58.89 -33.62
N SER A 5 34.36 58.28 -33.60
CA SER A 5 33.32 58.50 -32.58
C SER A 5 33.73 57.83 -31.25
N LYS A 6 33.76 58.60 -30.15
CA LYS A 6 33.90 58.08 -28.78
C LYS A 6 32.50 57.97 -28.16
N SER A 7 31.97 56.76 -28.10
CA SER A 7 30.79 56.42 -27.30
C SER A 7 31.19 56.24 -25.83
N SER A 8 30.67 57.09 -24.95
CA SER A 8 30.85 57.00 -23.51
C SER A 8 29.83 56.01 -22.92
N LYS A 9 30.24 54.76 -22.70
CA LYS A 9 29.44 53.78 -21.94
C LYS A 9 29.57 54.07 -20.45
N ARG A 10 28.50 54.52 -19.79
CA ARG A 10 28.41 54.60 -18.33
C ARG A 10 28.46 53.19 -17.75
N LYS A 11 29.48 52.87 -16.97
CA LYS A 11 29.57 51.61 -16.21
C LYS A 11 28.64 51.72 -15.00
N LEU A 12 27.56 50.94 -15.00
CA LEU A 12 26.70 50.80 -13.82
C LEU A 12 27.52 50.06 -12.75
N GLY A 13 27.69 50.68 -11.58
CA GLY A 13 28.51 50.14 -10.51
C GLY A 13 27.90 48.85 -9.95
N LEU A 14 28.75 47.93 -9.48
CA LEU A 14 28.32 46.67 -8.87
C LEU A 14 27.28 46.89 -7.75
N ALA A 15 27.45 47.98 -6.97
CA ALA A 15 26.50 48.35 -5.92
C ALA A 15 25.11 48.72 -6.47
N THR A 16 25.02 49.41 -7.61
CA THR A 16 23.73 49.75 -8.24
C THR A 16 23.07 48.51 -8.85
N ALA A 17 23.85 47.59 -9.40
CA ALA A 17 23.33 46.30 -9.88
C ALA A 17 22.79 45.43 -8.73
N LEU A 18 23.54 45.33 -7.62
CA LEU A 18 23.10 44.58 -6.44
C LEU A 18 21.84 45.18 -5.79
N PHE A 19 21.74 46.51 -5.75
CA PHE A 19 20.56 47.21 -5.23
C PHE A 19 19.33 47.01 -6.12
N LEU A 20 19.50 47.01 -7.45
CA LEU A 20 18.42 46.70 -8.39
C LEU A 20 17.97 45.23 -8.31
N CYS A 21 18.91 44.31 -8.11
CA CYS A 21 18.59 42.89 -7.89
C CYS A 21 17.85 42.67 -6.57
N SER A 22 18.25 43.33 -5.47
CA SER A 22 17.55 43.19 -4.18
C SER A 22 16.13 43.76 -4.23
N LEU A 23 15.94 44.91 -4.88
CA LEU A 23 14.62 45.50 -5.12
C LEU A 23 13.72 44.57 -5.94
N SER A 24 14.26 43.91 -6.96
CA SER A 24 13.51 42.95 -7.79
C SER A 24 13.12 41.70 -6.99
N PHE A 25 13.99 41.22 -6.11
CA PHE A 25 13.73 40.07 -5.25
C PHE A 25 12.67 40.38 -4.19
N LEU A 26 12.76 41.55 -3.54
CA LEU A 26 11.75 42.03 -2.60
C LEU A 26 10.39 42.25 -3.28
N ALA A 27 10.37 42.85 -4.47
CA ALA A 27 9.14 43.01 -5.24
C ALA A 27 8.50 41.67 -5.63
N GLY A 28 9.31 40.67 -6.01
CA GLY A 28 8.83 39.31 -6.26
C GLY A 28 8.27 38.62 -5.01
N LEU A 29 8.93 38.82 -3.86
CA LEU A 29 8.47 38.28 -2.57
C LEU A 29 7.12 38.90 -2.16
N PHE A 30 6.97 40.23 -2.29
CA PHE A 30 5.72 40.91 -1.95
C PHE A 30 4.60 40.63 -2.97
N ALA A 31 4.91 40.50 -4.26
CA ALA A 31 3.93 40.07 -5.27
C ALA A 31 3.42 38.65 -4.98
N SER A 32 4.30 37.73 -4.53
CA SER A 32 3.91 36.37 -4.15
C SER A 32 2.95 36.34 -2.95
N THR A 33 3.05 37.30 -2.02
CA THR A 33 2.09 37.42 -0.90
C THR A 33 0.73 37.98 -1.30
N PHE A 34 0.64 38.81 -2.36
CA PHE A 34 -0.64 39.30 -2.88
C PHE A 34 -1.39 38.26 -3.74
N PHE A 35 -0.68 37.35 -4.39
CA PHE A 35 -1.27 36.24 -5.16
C PHE A 35 -1.48 34.94 -4.34
N SER A 36 -1.06 34.90 -3.07
CA SER A 36 -1.20 33.73 -2.19
C SER A 36 -2.47 33.75 -1.33
N GLN A 37 -3.43 34.64 -1.59
CA GLN A 37 -4.76 34.59 -0.98
C GLN A 37 -5.68 33.67 -1.80
N ASP A 38 -5.44 32.36 -1.73
CA ASP A 38 -6.44 31.32 -2.00
C ASP A 38 -5.93 29.95 -1.50
N VAL A 39 -5.32 29.92 -0.31
CA VAL A 39 -5.07 28.65 0.39
C VAL A 39 -6.15 28.50 1.45
N PRO A 40 -7.09 27.55 1.31
CA PRO A 40 -8.07 27.29 2.35
C PRO A 40 -7.33 26.83 3.61
N ILE A 41 -7.56 27.50 4.73
CA ILE A 41 -7.16 27.03 6.05
C ILE A 41 -7.94 25.74 6.33
N ILE A 42 -7.30 24.60 6.11
CA ILE A 42 -7.87 23.28 6.43
C ILE A 42 -7.86 23.14 7.97
N LYS A 43 -8.99 23.41 8.59
CA LYS A 43 -9.28 22.88 9.93
C LYS A 43 -9.33 21.35 9.83
N PRO A 44 -8.70 20.58 10.73
CA PRO A 44 -8.73 19.13 10.68
C PRO A 44 -10.13 18.65 11.02
N ARG A 45 -10.96 18.42 10.00
CA ARG A 45 -12.11 17.51 10.09
C ARG A 45 -11.61 16.13 9.73
N LEU A 46 -11.79 15.20 10.65
CA LEU A 46 -11.66 13.75 10.46
C LEU A 46 -12.27 13.39 9.10
N ARG A 47 -11.45 13.01 8.11
CA ARG A 47 -11.94 12.59 6.78
C ARG A 47 -12.66 11.25 6.97
N ARG A 48 -13.98 11.32 7.14
CA ARG A 48 -14.92 10.28 6.75
C ARG A 48 -14.62 9.93 5.28
N LEU A 49 -14.61 8.63 4.95
CA LEU A 49 -14.33 8.05 3.61
C LEU A 49 -14.60 9.06 2.48
N GLU A 50 -13.58 9.36 1.67
CA GLU A 50 -13.74 10.23 0.51
C GLU A 50 -14.72 9.59 -0.49
N VAL A 51 -15.97 10.02 -0.43
CA VAL A 51 -16.92 9.93 -1.52
C VAL A 51 -16.36 10.83 -2.62
N VAL A 52 -15.71 10.24 -3.61
CA VAL A 52 -15.20 10.97 -4.78
C VAL A 52 -16.40 11.54 -5.54
N HIS A 53 -16.76 12.80 -5.26
CA HIS A 53 -17.56 13.60 -6.18
C HIS A 53 -16.62 14.11 -7.24
N VAL A 54 -16.54 13.41 -8.38
CA VAL A 54 -15.96 13.99 -9.58
C VAL A 54 -16.92 15.07 -10.03
N GLU A 55 -16.54 16.35 -9.89
CA GLU A 55 -17.32 17.47 -10.41
C GLU A 55 -17.49 17.30 -11.93
N GLY A 56 -18.71 16.98 -12.38
CA GLY A 56 -19.06 16.91 -13.81
C GLY A 56 -19.64 15.59 -14.31
N GLU A 57 -19.75 14.53 -13.50
CA GLU A 57 -20.44 13.30 -13.92
C GLU A 57 -21.86 13.21 -13.37
N GLU A 58 -22.85 13.16 -14.28
CA GLU A 58 -24.23 12.78 -13.96
C GLU A 58 -24.26 11.32 -13.51
N TYR A 59 -24.03 11.06 -12.23
CA TYR A 59 -24.32 9.76 -11.66
C TYR A 59 -25.83 9.51 -11.73
N ARG A 60 -26.23 8.36 -12.29
CA ARG A 60 -27.61 7.88 -12.19
C ARG A 60 -27.96 7.66 -10.71
N ASP A 61 -29.24 7.81 -10.38
CA ASP A 61 -29.75 7.48 -9.05
C ASP A 61 -29.32 6.05 -8.64
N PRO A 62 -28.92 5.83 -7.37
CA PRO A 62 -28.58 4.49 -6.88
C PRO A 62 -29.73 3.51 -7.08
N MET A 63 -29.40 2.28 -7.48
CA MET A 63 -30.39 1.20 -7.61
C MET A 63 -30.94 0.78 -6.24
N PRO A 64 -32.15 0.18 -6.18
CA PRO A 64 -32.65 -0.45 -4.96
C PRO A 64 -31.68 -1.51 -4.42
N ILE A 65 -31.54 -1.57 -3.10
CA ILE A 65 -30.60 -2.49 -2.44
C ILE A 65 -31.23 -3.86 -2.21
N GLY A 66 -30.41 -4.91 -2.25
CA GLY A 66 -30.79 -6.23 -1.74
C GLY A 66 -30.72 -6.30 -0.21
N GLU A 67 -31.10 -7.44 0.37
CA GLU A 67 -31.13 -7.66 1.83
C GLU A 67 -29.78 -7.36 2.51
N THR A 68 -28.67 -7.63 1.81
CA THR A 68 -27.30 -7.43 2.29
C THR A 68 -26.54 -6.34 1.52
N GLY A 69 -27.25 -5.54 0.70
CA GLY A 69 -26.65 -4.50 -0.13
C GLY A 69 -26.44 -3.17 0.60
N GLU A 70 -25.81 -2.22 -0.09
CA GLU A 70 -25.54 -0.87 0.42
C GLU A 70 -26.23 0.20 -0.42
N SER A 71 -26.71 1.27 0.22
CA SER A 71 -27.48 2.34 -0.41
C SER A 71 -26.63 3.43 -1.07
N LEU A 72 -25.32 3.42 -0.84
CA LEU A 72 -24.39 4.43 -1.33
C LEU A 72 -23.50 3.84 -2.43
N ILE A 73 -23.29 4.63 -3.48
CA ILE A 73 -22.29 4.34 -4.50
C ILE A 73 -20.94 4.79 -3.95
N GLU A 74 -19.98 3.87 -3.91
CA GLU A 74 -18.61 4.14 -3.52
C GLU A 74 -17.65 3.74 -4.64
N SER A 75 -16.58 4.53 -4.80
CA SER A 75 -15.51 4.26 -5.74
C SER A 75 -14.25 3.85 -4.99
N ILE A 76 -13.67 2.72 -5.38
CA ILE A 76 -12.37 2.26 -4.88
C ILE A 76 -11.45 2.13 -6.09
N PRO A 77 -10.52 3.07 -6.33
CA PRO A 77 -9.62 3.01 -7.46
C PRO A 77 -8.64 1.83 -7.31
N PHE A 78 -8.40 1.13 -8.41
CA PHE A 78 -7.44 0.02 -8.45
C PHE A 78 -6.77 -0.11 -9.82
N GLN A 79 -5.63 -0.79 -9.84
CA GLN A 79 -4.88 -1.18 -11.03
C GLN A 79 -4.77 -2.71 -11.07
N VAL A 80 -5.02 -3.31 -12.23
CA VAL A 80 -4.70 -4.73 -12.45
C VAL A 80 -3.20 -4.87 -12.63
N LEU A 81 -2.53 -5.59 -11.74
CA LEU A 81 -1.09 -5.86 -11.84
C LEU A 81 -0.81 -7.15 -12.61
N SER A 82 -1.62 -8.19 -12.39
CA SER A 82 -1.48 -9.46 -13.10
C SER A 82 -2.81 -10.21 -13.15
N TRP A 83 -2.94 -11.09 -14.14
CA TRP A 83 -3.98 -12.10 -14.25
C TRP A 83 -3.49 -13.51 -13.87
N LYS A 84 -2.17 -13.70 -13.77
CA LYS A 84 -1.51 -14.99 -13.48
C LYS A 84 -0.30 -14.76 -12.56
N PRO A 85 -0.52 -14.69 -11.24
CA PRO A 85 -1.82 -14.85 -10.56
C PRO A 85 -2.66 -13.58 -10.62
N ARG A 86 -3.94 -13.65 -10.25
CA ARG A 86 -4.79 -12.45 -10.16
C ARG A 86 -4.28 -11.56 -9.03
N ALA A 87 -3.77 -10.38 -9.38
CA ALA A 87 -3.23 -9.41 -8.45
C ALA A 87 -3.68 -7.99 -8.82
N TYR A 88 -4.11 -7.22 -7.82
CA TYR A 88 -4.66 -5.87 -7.97
C TYR A 88 -4.02 -4.93 -6.94
N TYR A 89 -3.63 -3.76 -7.39
CA TYR A 89 -3.05 -2.70 -6.56
C TYR A 89 -4.08 -1.60 -6.29
N PHE A 90 -4.14 -1.15 -5.05
CA PHE A 90 -5.09 -0.14 -4.57
C PHE A 90 -4.31 1.06 -4.01
N PRO A 91 -4.13 2.14 -4.77
CA PRO A 91 -3.43 3.33 -4.29
C PRO A 91 -4.25 4.06 -3.22
N ASN A 92 -3.59 4.54 -2.16
CA ASN A 92 -4.20 5.31 -1.06
C ASN A 92 -5.45 4.63 -0.48
N PHE A 93 -5.37 3.31 -0.26
CA PHE A 93 -6.46 2.52 0.27
C PHE A 93 -6.83 2.91 1.71
N ALA A 94 -5.84 3.20 2.56
CA ALA A 94 -6.02 3.77 3.89
C ALA A 94 -5.26 5.10 4.03
N THR A 95 -5.76 6.00 4.87
CA THR A 95 -5.07 7.28 5.13
C THR A 95 -3.85 7.08 6.01
N ALA A 96 -2.93 8.05 6.00
CA ALA A 96 -1.74 8.02 6.86
C ALA A 96 -2.10 7.97 8.36
N GLU A 97 -3.19 8.61 8.76
CA GLU A 97 -3.72 8.58 10.13
C GLU A 97 -4.24 7.20 10.50
N GLN A 98 -4.98 6.55 9.59
CA GLN A 98 -5.46 5.17 9.80
C GLN A 98 -4.27 4.21 9.93
N CYS A 99 -3.28 4.29 9.03
CA CYS A 99 -2.07 3.47 9.13
C CYS A 99 -1.32 3.69 10.45
N LYS A 100 -1.16 4.95 10.87
CA LYS A 100 -0.50 5.28 12.14
C LYS A 100 -1.27 4.70 13.33
N HIS A 101 -2.59 4.82 13.34
CA HIS A 101 -3.44 4.27 14.40
C HIS A 101 -3.24 2.76 14.55
N VAL A 102 -3.31 2.02 13.43
CA VAL A 102 -3.08 0.56 13.42
C VAL A 102 -1.68 0.19 13.92
N ILE A 103 -0.65 0.95 13.54
CA ILE A 103 0.72 0.75 14.05
C ILE A 103 0.78 0.93 15.56
N GLU A 104 0.19 2.00 16.11
CA GLU A 104 0.23 2.26 17.55
C GLU A 104 -0.52 1.18 18.36
N MET A 105 -1.66 0.70 17.85
CA MET A 105 -2.37 -0.43 18.45
C MET A 105 -1.50 -1.70 18.49
N ALA A 106 -0.83 -2.01 17.37
CA ALA A 106 -0.04 -3.23 17.27
C ALA A 106 1.21 -3.24 18.15
N LYS A 107 1.89 -2.09 18.30
CA LYS A 107 3.14 -1.95 19.08
C LYS A 107 3.05 -2.51 20.50
N LEU A 108 1.87 -2.45 21.12
CA LEU A 108 1.64 -2.92 22.49
C LEU A 108 1.80 -4.44 22.65
N ASN A 109 1.57 -5.20 21.57
CA ASN A 109 1.43 -6.65 21.61
C ASN A 109 2.32 -7.41 20.62
N LEU A 110 3.28 -6.74 19.96
CA LEU A 110 4.19 -7.39 19.01
C LEU A 110 5.03 -8.49 19.69
N LYS A 111 4.99 -9.68 19.11
CA LYS A 111 5.81 -10.84 19.51
C LYS A 111 6.42 -11.49 18.27
N PRO A 112 7.49 -12.29 18.39
CA PRO A 112 8.00 -13.07 17.25
C PRO A 112 6.88 -13.84 16.55
N SER A 113 6.83 -13.76 15.22
CA SER A 113 5.77 -14.39 14.44
C SER A 113 5.93 -15.91 14.37
N ASN A 114 4.81 -16.63 14.47
CA ASN A 114 4.76 -18.08 14.31
C ASN A 114 4.30 -18.49 12.90
N LEU A 115 4.49 -19.77 12.58
CA LEU A 115 4.06 -20.40 11.34
C LEU A 115 3.06 -21.52 11.63
N ALA A 116 2.12 -21.73 10.71
CA ALA A 116 1.35 -22.96 10.69
C ALA A 116 2.26 -24.10 10.23
N LEU A 117 2.51 -25.06 11.11
CA LEU A 117 3.41 -26.18 10.85
C LEU A 117 2.71 -27.26 10.02
N ARG A 118 3.37 -27.78 8.99
CA ARG A 118 2.93 -28.98 8.28
C ARG A 118 3.13 -30.22 9.12
N LYS A 119 2.51 -31.33 8.72
CA LYS A 119 2.72 -32.63 9.37
C LYS A 119 4.20 -33.01 9.38
N GLY A 120 4.80 -33.04 10.57
CA GLY A 120 6.21 -33.41 10.79
C GLY A 120 7.18 -32.23 10.92
N GLU A 121 6.73 -31.00 10.68
CA GLU A 121 7.53 -29.79 10.96
C GLU A 121 7.45 -29.41 12.45
N THR A 122 8.54 -28.83 12.95
CA THR A 122 8.67 -28.23 14.28
C THR A 122 9.05 -26.75 14.16
N GLU A 123 8.88 -25.99 15.24
CA GLU A 123 9.35 -24.60 15.32
C GLU A 123 10.84 -24.48 14.97
N GLU A 124 11.68 -25.39 15.46
CA GLU A 124 13.13 -25.35 15.17
C GLU A 124 13.42 -25.65 13.69
N SER A 125 12.69 -26.57 13.06
CA SER A 125 12.88 -26.92 11.64
C SER A 125 12.45 -25.81 10.67
N THR A 126 11.58 -24.90 11.11
CA THR A 126 11.04 -23.80 10.29
C THR A 126 11.65 -22.44 10.64
N LYS A 127 12.60 -22.43 11.59
CA LYS A 127 13.32 -21.24 12.05
C LYS A 127 13.98 -20.50 10.89
N GLY A 128 13.80 -19.18 10.85
CA GLY A 128 14.36 -18.33 9.79
C GLY A 128 13.49 -18.20 8.54
N THR A 129 12.44 -19.02 8.39
CA THR A 129 11.46 -18.91 7.29
C THR A 129 10.64 -17.64 7.41
N ARG A 130 10.21 -17.30 8.63
CA ARG A 130 9.57 -16.03 8.96
C ARG A 130 10.27 -15.46 10.17
N THR A 131 10.74 -14.23 10.03
CA THR A 131 11.56 -13.57 11.06
C THR A 131 10.96 -12.26 11.54
N SER A 132 9.73 -11.94 11.11
CA SER A 132 8.97 -10.78 11.58
C SER A 132 8.56 -10.89 13.05
N SER A 133 8.19 -9.75 13.62
CA SER A 133 7.29 -9.70 14.76
C SER A 133 5.86 -9.42 14.29
N GLY A 134 4.86 -9.85 15.04
CA GLY A 134 3.47 -9.60 14.68
C GLY A 134 2.50 -9.78 15.84
N THR A 135 1.25 -9.40 15.58
CA THR A 135 0.11 -9.59 16.48
C THR A 135 -1.19 -9.64 15.69
N PHE A 136 -2.22 -10.27 16.26
CA PHE A 136 -3.56 -10.28 15.69
C PHE A 136 -4.43 -9.26 16.43
N ILE A 137 -5.20 -8.48 15.68
CA ILE A 137 -6.14 -7.50 16.23
C ILE A 137 -7.48 -7.64 15.50
N SER A 138 -8.54 -7.90 16.24
CA SER A 138 -9.91 -7.92 15.71
C SER A 138 -10.48 -6.50 15.62
N THR A 139 -11.47 -6.30 14.75
CA THR A 139 -12.18 -5.01 14.64
C THR A 139 -12.85 -4.59 15.96
N SER A 140 -13.30 -5.56 16.76
CA SER A 140 -13.90 -5.31 18.08
C SER A 140 -12.93 -4.77 19.14
N GLU A 141 -11.61 -4.92 18.92
CA GLU A 141 -10.59 -4.37 19.83
C GLU A 141 -10.25 -2.90 19.53
N ASP A 142 -10.74 -2.35 18.42
CA ASP A 142 -10.52 -0.96 18.03
C ASP A 142 -11.75 -0.08 18.33
N GLU A 143 -11.76 0.57 19.50
CA GLU A 143 -12.84 1.47 19.92
C GLU A 143 -13.05 2.66 18.96
N THR A 144 -12.04 3.02 18.14
CA THR A 144 -12.17 4.12 17.18
C THR A 144 -12.96 3.75 15.93
N GLY A 145 -13.14 2.45 15.66
CA GLY A 145 -13.76 1.93 14.44
C GLY A 145 -12.88 2.04 13.19
N THR A 146 -11.60 2.38 13.31
CA THR A 146 -10.67 2.48 12.17
C THR A 146 -10.52 1.15 11.45
N LEU A 147 -10.32 0.04 12.19
CA LEU A 147 -10.20 -1.29 11.61
C LEU A 147 -11.51 -1.76 10.95
N ASP A 148 -12.67 -1.45 11.53
CA ASP A 148 -13.97 -1.76 10.93
C ASP A 148 -14.16 -1.03 9.58
N LEU A 149 -13.78 0.24 9.49
CA LEU A 149 -13.83 0.99 8.24
C LEU A 149 -12.90 0.39 7.17
N ILE A 150 -11.69 -0.02 7.56
CA ILE A 150 -10.74 -0.69 6.66
C ILE A 150 -11.32 -2.04 6.20
N GLU A 151 -11.86 -2.85 7.11
CA GLU A 151 -12.42 -4.17 6.79
C GLU A 151 -13.63 -4.07 5.86
N LYS A 152 -14.53 -3.10 6.08
CA LYS A 152 -15.64 -2.80 5.15
C LYS A 152 -15.14 -2.47 3.76
N LYS A 153 -14.08 -1.66 3.65
CA LYS A 153 -13.49 -1.32 2.36
C LYS A 153 -12.83 -2.53 1.70
N ILE A 154 -12.20 -3.42 2.47
CA ILE A 154 -11.63 -4.70 1.97
C ILE A 154 -12.76 -5.61 1.47
N ALA A 155 -13.87 -5.71 2.19
CA ALA A 155 -15.02 -6.51 1.78
C ALA A 155 -15.57 -6.07 0.42
N LYS A 156 -15.67 -4.75 0.19
CA LYS A 156 -16.04 -4.17 -1.12
C LYS A 156 -15.00 -4.49 -2.19
N ALA A 157 -13.72 -4.26 -1.91
CA ALA A 157 -12.62 -4.49 -2.86
C ALA A 157 -12.52 -5.96 -3.30
N THR A 158 -12.81 -6.89 -2.40
CA THR A 158 -12.74 -8.34 -2.65
C THR A 158 -14.06 -8.93 -3.14
N SER A 159 -15.18 -8.23 -2.94
CA SER A 159 -16.54 -8.75 -3.06
C SER A 159 -16.81 -9.98 -2.17
N ILE A 160 -16.17 -10.02 -1.00
CA ILE A 160 -16.34 -11.08 0.01
C ILE A 160 -16.87 -10.44 1.31
N PRO A 161 -17.92 -10.97 1.95
CA PRO A 161 -18.46 -10.39 3.18
C PRO A 161 -17.42 -10.32 4.31
N GLN A 162 -17.51 -9.29 5.16
CA GLN A 162 -16.62 -9.11 6.33
C GLN A 162 -16.56 -10.34 7.25
N SER A 163 -17.66 -11.09 7.35
CA SER A 163 -17.75 -12.31 8.17
C SER A 163 -16.79 -13.44 7.76
N HIS A 164 -16.17 -13.33 6.58
CA HIS A 164 -15.17 -14.29 6.08
C HIS A 164 -13.73 -13.80 6.31
N GLY A 165 -13.56 -12.56 6.80
CA GLY A 165 -12.26 -12.03 7.18
C GLY A 165 -11.74 -12.69 8.46
N GLU A 166 -10.44 -12.95 8.49
CA GLU A 166 -9.73 -13.25 9.73
C GLU A 166 -9.37 -11.95 10.45
N ALA A 167 -9.07 -12.03 11.75
CA ALA A 167 -8.51 -10.89 12.48
C ALA A 167 -7.25 -10.34 11.76
N PHE A 168 -7.04 -9.03 11.83
CA PHE A 168 -5.91 -8.39 11.16
C PHE A 168 -4.59 -8.93 11.70
N ASN A 169 -3.80 -9.57 10.84
CA ASN A 169 -2.45 -10.02 11.15
C ASN A 169 -1.46 -8.87 10.89
N ILE A 170 -1.14 -8.08 11.92
CA ILE A 170 -0.24 -6.94 11.79
C ILE A 170 1.20 -7.41 11.96
N LEU A 171 2.05 -7.09 10.97
CA LEU A 171 3.43 -7.56 10.89
C LEU A 171 4.41 -6.40 10.84
N ARG A 172 5.52 -6.55 11.55
CA ARG A 172 6.65 -5.63 11.55
C ARG A 172 7.92 -6.40 11.19
N TYR A 173 8.59 -5.90 10.16
CA TYR A 173 9.88 -6.36 9.68
C TYR A 173 10.93 -5.30 10.03
N GLU A 174 11.99 -5.72 10.72
CA GLU A 174 13.21 -4.94 10.91
C GLU A 174 14.20 -5.20 9.77
N ILE A 175 15.26 -4.41 9.70
CA ILE A 175 16.29 -4.54 8.66
C ILE A 175 16.84 -5.98 8.64
N GLY A 176 16.87 -6.57 7.46
CA GLY A 176 17.32 -7.95 7.23
C GLY A 176 16.34 -9.05 7.67
N GLN A 177 15.21 -8.70 8.31
CA GLN A 177 14.12 -9.65 8.50
C GLN A 177 13.40 -9.89 7.18
N LYS A 178 12.81 -11.07 7.06
CA LYS A 178 12.11 -11.57 5.88
C LYS A 178 11.02 -12.57 6.22
N TYR A 179 10.22 -12.83 5.21
CA TYR A 179 9.46 -14.06 5.06
C TYR A 179 10.03 -14.75 3.81
N ASP A 180 10.14 -16.07 3.81
CA ASP A 180 10.36 -16.86 2.61
C ASP A 180 9.03 -17.15 1.89
N SER A 181 9.18 -17.45 0.60
CA SER A 181 8.11 -17.82 -0.33
C SER A 181 7.15 -18.87 0.26
N HIS A 182 5.86 -18.55 0.35
CA HIS A 182 4.81 -19.45 0.84
C HIS A 182 3.48 -19.34 0.08
N TYR A 183 2.55 -20.25 0.40
CA TYR A 183 1.14 -20.17 0.05
C TYR A 183 0.34 -19.63 1.23
N ASP A 184 -0.64 -18.77 0.94
CA ASP A 184 -1.64 -18.39 1.94
C ASP A 184 -2.76 -19.42 2.06
N ALA A 185 -3.02 -20.19 1.00
CA ALA A 185 -3.97 -21.29 1.03
C ALA A 185 -3.38 -22.54 1.71
N PHE A 186 -4.20 -23.23 2.48
CA PHE A 186 -3.83 -24.46 3.17
C PHE A 186 -4.11 -25.67 2.27
N ASN A 187 -3.06 -26.22 1.64
CA ASN A 187 -3.16 -27.44 0.83
C ASN A 187 -3.56 -28.64 1.71
N PRO A 188 -4.71 -29.31 1.45
CA PRO A 188 -5.15 -30.44 2.28
C PRO A 188 -4.16 -31.61 2.33
N SER A 189 -3.32 -31.76 1.31
CA SER A 189 -2.25 -32.78 1.29
C SER A 189 -1.13 -32.51 2.30
N GLU A 190 -0.93 -31.25 2.68
CA GLU A 190 0.14 -30.81 3.60
C GLU A 190 -0.37 -30.53 5.02
N TYR A 191 -1.57 -29.94 5.11
CA TYR A 191 -2.18 -29.46 6.36
C TYR A 191 -3.37 -30.32 6.84
N GLY A 192 -3.77 -31.33 6.07
CA GLY A 192 -4.97 -32.14 6.33
C GLY A 192 -6.28 -31.45 5.89
N PRO A 193 -7.45 -32.10 6.07
CA PRO A 193 -8.74 -31.52 5.69
C PRO A 193 -8.98 -30.18 6.39
N GLN A 194 -9.42 -29.18 5.62
CA GLN A 194 -9.69 -27.84 6.12
C GLN A 194 -11.20 -27.57 6.15
N SER A 195 -11.70 -26.98 7.24
CA SER A 195 -13.12 -26.56 7.34
C SER A 195 -13.41 -25.23 6.64
N SER A 196 -12.36 -24.45 6.34
CA SER A 196 -12.39 -23.19 5.61
C SER A 196 -11.10 -23.05 4.78
N GLN A 197 -11.12 -22.21 3.74
CA GLN A 197 -9.96 -21.98 2.88
C GLN A 197 -9.79 -20.48 2.60
N ARG A 198 -8.54 -20.01 2.57
CA ARG A 198 -8.20 -18.64 2.19
C ARG A 198 -8.25 -18.49 0.67
N VAL A 199 -9.29 -17.80 0.19
CA VAL A 199 -9.52 -17.56 -1.25
C VAL A 199 -8.65 -16.42 -1.77
N ALA A 200 -8.47 -15.38 -0.96
CA ALA A 200 -7.75 -14.16 -1.30
C ALA A 200 -7.06 -13.59 -0.08
N SER A 201 -6.03 -12.78 -0.34
CA SER A 201 -5.27 -12.06 0.66
C SER A 201 -5.21 -10.59 0.29
N PHE A 202 -5.46 -9.72 1.27
CA PHE A 202 -5.34 -8.28 1.13
C PHE A 202 -4.23 -7.77 2.05
N LEU A 203 -3.14 -7.29 1.48
CA LEU A 203 -2.04 -6.67 2.21
C LEU A 203 -2.24 -5.16 2.21
N LEU A 204 -2.30 -4.56 3.39
CA LEU A 204 -2.28 -3.10 3.58
C LEU A 204 -0.89 -2.68 4.07
N TYR A 205 -0.20 -1.85 3.28
CA TYR A 205 1.12 -1.35 3.67
C TYR A 205 0.96 -0.19 4.66
N LEU A 206 1.40 -0.38 5.90
CA LEU A 206 1.21 0.61 6.98
C LEU A 206 2.33 1.67 7.04
N SER A 207 3.45 1.44 6.37
CA SER A 207 4.60 2.35 6.34
C SER A 207 5.28 2.32 4.98
N ASP A 208 5.95 3.43 4.65
CA ASP A 208 6.88 3.48 3.53
C ASP A 208 8.15 2.70 3.88
N VAL A 209 8.77 2.08 2.88
CA VAL A 209 10.07 1.42 3.02
C VAL A 209 11.02 2.02 2.00
N GLU A 210 12.19 2.46 2.47
CA GLU A 210 13.18 3.15 1.64
C GLU A 210 13.81 2.18 0.63
N GLU A 211 14.37 1.05 1.09
CA GLU A 211 14.85 -0.05 0.23
C GLU A 211 14.24 -1.43 0.61
N GLY A 212 14.08 -2.31 -0.38
CA GLY A 212 13.58 -3.65 -0.13
C GLY A 212 12.12 -3.71 0.33
N GLY A 213 11.78 -4.74 1.11
CA GLY A 213 10.46 -4.95 1.68
C GLY A 213 9.37 -5.29 0.65
N GLU A 214 9.73 -5.70 -0.56
CA GLU A 214 8.75 -5.84 -1.62
C GLU A 214 7.96 -7.14 -1.54
N THR A 215 6.71 -7.07 -1.96
CA THR A 215 5.92 -8.29 -2.22
C THR A 215 6.24 -8.76 -3.63
N MET A 216 6.70 -10.00 -3.76
CA MET A 216 7.17 -10.56 -5.03
C MET A 216 6.32 -11.73 -5.49
N PHE A 217 6.10 -11.79 -6.81
CA PHE A 217 5.42 -12.83 -7.56
C PHE A 217 6.40 -13.36 -8.63
N PRO A 218 7.32 -14.25 -8.26
CA PRO A 218 8.48 -14.56 -9.09
C PRO A 218 8.18 -15.34 -10.38
N PHE A 219 7.01 -15.99 -10.46
CA PHE A 219 6.57 -16.78 -11.62
C PHE A 219 5.40 -16.12 -12.35
N GLU A 220 5.22 -14.81 -12.17
CA GLU A 220 4.22 -14.06 -12.93
C GLU A 220 4.39 -14.37 -14.42
N ASN A 221 3.30 -14.85 -15.05
CA ASN A 221 3.24 -15.32 -16.44
C ASN A 221 4.12 -16.51 -16.89
N ASP A 222 5.02 -17.09 -16.07
CA ASP A 222 5.79 -18.28 -16.48
C ASP A 222 6.18 -19.25 -15.34
N MET A 223 5.56 -20.43 -15.32
CA MET A 223 5.88 -21.51 -14.39
C MET A 223 7.08 -22.38 -14.81
N ARG A 224 7.64 -22.19 -16.01
CA ARG A 224 8.68 -23.06 -16.59
C ARG A 224 10.08 -22.74 -16.06
N ILE A 225 10.23 -21.66 -15.29
CA ILE A 225 11.47 -21.27 -14.65
C ILE A 225 11.83 -22.35 -13.59
N LYS A 226 12.76 -23.24 -13.95
CA LYS A 226 13.37 -24.22 -13.04
C LYS A 226 14.69 -23.67 -12.50
N GLY A 227 14.99 -23.91 -11.22
CA GLY A 227 16.24 -23.46 -10.60
C GLY A 227 16.26 -21.99 -10.19
N TYR A 228 15.10 -21.40 -9.92
CA TYR A 228 14.93 -20.00 -9.51
C TYR A 228 15.66 -19.70 -8.19
N ASP A 229 16.60 -18.75 -8.23
CA ASP A 229 17.13 -18.09 -7.03
C ASP A 229 16.09 -17.08 -6.56
N TYR A 230 15.47 -17.33 -5.41
CA TYR A 230 14.45 -16.43 -4.86
C TYR A 230 14.95 -15.02 -4.56
N ARG A 231 16.28 -14.84 -4.51
CA ARG A 231 16.94 -13.54 -4.36
C ARG A 231 17.03 -12.78 -5.68
N GLN A 232 16.94 -13.46 -6.82
CA GLN A 232 17.02 -12.85 -8.15
C GLN A 232 15.61 -12.61 -8.67
N CYS A 233 15.03 -11.45 -8.37
CA CYS A 233 13.66 -11.12 -8.76
C CYS A 233 13.49 -11.03 -10.29
N ILE A 234 12.78 -11.98 -10.92
CA ILE A 234 12.48 -12.00 -12.36
C ILE A 234 10.99 -11.88 -12.71
N GLY A 235 10.13 -11.65 -11.71
CA GLY A 235 8.68 -11.53 -11.86
C GLY A 235 8.12 -10.19 -11.40
N LEU A 236 6.83 -10.16 -11.04
CA LEU A 236 6.17 -8.95 -10.55
C LEU A 236 6.64 -8.60 -9.13
N LYS A 237 6.98 -7.33 -8.92
CA LYS A 237 7.49 -6.79 -7.65
C LYS A 237 6.71 -5.55 -7.25
N ILE A 238 6.18 -5.53 -6.03
CA ILE A 238 5.37 -4.43 -5.51
C ILE A 238 6.12 -3.80 -4.34
N LYS A 239 6.53 -2.55 -4.52
CA LYS A 239 7.16 -1.76 -3.46
C LYS A 239 6.10 -1.30 -2.45
N PRO A 240 6.29 -1.53 -1.14
CA PRO A 240 5.38 -1.05 -0.12
C PRO A 240 5.40 0.47 -0.07
N ARG A 241 4.20 1.05 -0.04
CA ARG A 241 3.96 2.49 0.08
C ARG A 241 2.83 2.67 1.07
N ARG A 242 3.02 3.53 2.06
CA ARG A 242 2.07 3.67 3.17
C ARG A 242 0.69 4.02 2.64
N GLY A 243 -0.31 3.30 3.12
CA GLY A 243 -1.71 3.47 2.75
C GLY A 243 -2.12 2.65 1.54
N ASP A 244 -1.19 2.15 0.74
CA ASP A 244 -1.53 1.34 -0.43
C ASP A 244 -1.93 -0.09 -0.05
N GLY A 245 -2.85 -0.66 -0.82
CA GLY A 245 -3.31 -2.03 -0.72
C GLY A 245 -2.83 -2.91 -1.88
N LEU A 246 -2.63 -4.19 -1.61
CA LEU A 246 -2.39 -5.23 -2.60
C LEU A 246 -3.34 -6.40 -2.35
N LEU A 247 -4.17 -6.72 -3.32
CA LEU A 247 -5.05 -7.88 -3.32
C LEU A 247 -4.49 -8.94 -4.25
N PHE A 248 -4.42 -10.19 -3.81
CA PHE A 248 -4.19 -11.33 -4.70
C PHE A 248 -5.05 -12.52 -4.31
N TYR A 249 -5.33 -13.39 -5.28
CA TYR A 249 -6.17 -14.56 -5.09
C TYR A 249 -5.34 -15.84 -5.07
N SER A 250 -5.46 -16.60 -3.98
CA SER A 250 -4.78 -17.89 -3.80
C SER A 250 -5.44 -19.03 -4.58
N LEU A 251 -6.70 -18.86 -4.97
CA LEU A 251 -7.46 -19.86 -5.71
C LEU A 251 -7.91 -19.34 -7.08
N PHE A 252 -7.98 -20.28 -8.03
CA PHE A 252 -8.76 -20.11 -9.25
C PHE A 252 -10.26 -20.03 -8.94
N LEU A 253 -11.05 -19.55 -9.90
CA LEU A 253 -12.51 -19.43 -9.76
C LEU A 253 -13.22 -20.78 -9.54
N ASN A 254 -12.58 -21.89 -9.90
CA ASN A 254 -13.08 -23.24 -9.64
C ASN A 254 -12.74 -23.76 -8.22
N GLY A 255 -12.12 -22.93 -7.37
CA GLY A 255 -11.73 -23.28 -5.99
C GLY A 255 -10.42 -24.06 -5.85
N THR A 256 -9.74 -24.41 -6.95
CA THR A 256 -8.42 -25.06 -6.89
C THR A 256 -7.32 -24.04 -6.60
N ILE A 257 -6.29 -24.44 -5.84
CA ILE A 257 -5.14 -23.58 -5.52
C ILE A 257 -4.40 -23.19 -6.81
N ASP A 258 -4.16 -21.90 -7.00
CA ASP A 258 -3.35 -21.40 -8.12
C ASP A 258 -1.87 -21.70 -7.83
N PRO A 259 -1.20 -22.62 -8.57
CA PRO A 259 0.19 -22.94 -8.30
C PRO A 259 1.15 -21.80 -8.64
N ILE A 260 0.72 -20.78 -9.37
CA ILE A 260 1.53 -19.57 -9.63
C ILE A 260 1.54 -18.68 -8.38
N ILE A 261 0.53 -18.78 -7.52
CA ILE A 261 0.53 -18.10 -6.22
C ILE A 261 1.60 -18.66 -5.28
N CYS A 262 2.22 -19.79 -5.59
CA CYS A 262 3.06 -20.59 -4.69
C CYS A 262 4.16 -19.85 -3.94
N ARG A 263 4.60 -18.66 -4.36
CA ARG A 263 5.89 -18.13 -3.91
C ARG A 263 5.84 -16.68 -3.46
N HIS A 264 5.02 -16.40 -2.46
CA HIS A 264 4.83 -15.05 -1.94
C HIS A 264 5.77 -14.68 -0.82
N LEU A 265 6.15 -13.40 -0.89
CA LEU A 265 6.76 -12.58 0.14
C LEU A 265 8.24 -12.93 0.36
N PHE A 266 9.12 -12.13 -0.25
CA PHE A 266 10.47 -11.89 0.26
C PHE A 266 10.52 -10.41 0.63
N MET A 267 10.10 -10.08 1.85
CA MET A 267 10.28 -8.73 2.37
C MET A 267 11.63 -8.67 3.06
N GLU A 268 12.73 -8.50 2.35
CA GLU A 268 13.96 -8.08 3.03
C GLU A 268 13.93 -6.57 3.15
N ALA A 269 13.64 -6.05 4.33
CA ALA A 269 13.80 -4.61 4.56
C ALA A 269 15.29 -4.30 4.49
N VAL A 270 15.70 -3.59 3.45
CA VAL A 270 17.04 -3.04 3.30
C VAL A 270 16.89 -1.54 3.53
N GLN A 271 17.95 -0.89 4.01
CA GLN A 271 17.86 0.48 4.49
C GLN A 271 17.40 1.46 3.40
#